data_AF-A0A0D3JXZ0-F1
#
_entry.id   AF-A0A0D3JXZ0-F1
#
_cell.length_a   1.000
_cell.length_b   1.000
_cell.length_c   1.000
_cell.angle_alpha   90.00
_cell.angle_beta   90.00
_cell.angle_gamma   90.00
#
_symmetry.space_group_name_H-M   'P 1'
#
loop_
_entity.id
_entity.type
_entity.pdbx_description
1 polymer ?
#
loop_
_entity_poly.entity_id
_entity_poly.type
_entity_poly.pdbx_seq_one_letter_code
_entity_poly.pdbx_strand_id
1 'polypeptide(L)'
;MQRLLGTLMFVSVLLLAGMILLAHGTLANGSHDAQQDAVAHHLTRIQSAQTRIEKKLHDVEDQLAVATSAAATSAAATSAAATSAAAASAAATTAAAASKSDADDCPGRVPFHGLLTCQGSVYQQWQARIMYFHWKKQAAAAGPCGDMGGFTRLVASEGGKPDGLEGEIPSVFVPQLPASVIESHFHFGVLNRPESVRQLLASPALLRQITSDFVLVLETDHVLMQPIPNLATRTTPAAFTFGYMHAHASQDWVIQRYWPEGSSASLDPVGPSPLLIHLDQLRAIAPRWLNFSLGLRSNADAERVMQGWVQEMWGYSIAAASLGVKHRLVRNFQVEYGASAGRIPPEFPTLSYIFHYTCGIEYTLQGRPQGVMQIGEWSLDKRHYGADHPPRGLQLPPDGANAAAFWLTRAWNEASAGIPAWPDSHSMGTVGWRRNKPTADELAASPLARRVEGSRWSWSGVAGFEFARGGELVTPWGKGVWGLVSKAAGGADDPSKDAQVKACADCLFADFANANHNVRFSWDADPPTFRSVRVGDLQEVAGKWLGGGGPAA
;
A
#
# COMPACT_ATOMS: atom_id res chain seq x y z
N MET A 1 25.66 29.33 4.40
CA MET A 1 26.51 28.12 4.43
C MET A 1 27.75 28.28 5.31
N GLN A 2 28.66 29.22 5.06
CA GLN A 2 29.88 29.40 5.88
C GLN A 2 29.63 29.62 7.38
N ARG A 3 28.57 30.36 7.75
CA ARG A 3 28.17 30.52 9.17
C ARG A 3 27.67 29.22 9.80
N LEU A 4 27.02 28.35 9.03
CA LEU A 4 26.52 27.06 9.50
C LEU A 4 27.68 26.05 9.70
N LEU A 5 28.66 26.05 8.78
CA LEU A 5 29.89 25.26 8.93
C LEU A 5 30.72 25.69 10.14
N GLY A 6 30.83 27.00 10.39
CA GLY A 6 31.51 27.54 11.58
C GLY A 6 30.83 27.10 12.88
N THR A 7 29.50 27.11 12.94
CA THR A 7 28.74 26.65 14.11
C THR A 7 28.86 25.14 14.32
N LEU A 8 28.83 24.33 13.25
CA LEU A 8 29.01 22.88 13.36
C LEU A 8 30.42 22.49 13.81
N MET A 9 31.48 23.12 13.27
CA MET A 9 32.84 22.87 13.76
C MET A 9 33.02 23.25 15.23
N PHE A 10 32.42 24.36 15.67
CA PHE A 10 32.49 24.81 17.06
C PHE A 10 31.78 23.83 18.03
N VAL A 11 30.62 23.29 17.62
CA VAL A 11 29.88 22.28 18.37
C VAL A 11 30.63 20.95 18.41
N SER A 12 31.29 20.55 17.32
CA SER A 12 32.14 19.35 17.29
C SER A 12 33.35 19.46 18.21
N VAL A 13 33.99 20.64 18.30
CA VAL A 13 35.11 20.88 19.23
C VAL A 13 34.65 20.85 20.69
N LEU A 14 33.48 21.41 21.00
CA LEU A 14 32.88 21.37 22.35
C LEU A 14 32.47 19.96 22.78
N LEU A 15 31.92 19.16 21.87
CA LEU A 15 31.59 17.74 22.11
C LEU A 15 32.86 16.90 22.31
N LEU A 16 33.94 17.19 21.58
CA LEU A 16 35.22 16.52 21.75
C LEU A 16 35.86 16.87 23.11
N ALA A 17 35.83 18.15 23.52
CA ALA A 17 36.30 18.57 24.83
C ALA A 17 35.48 17.96 25.99
N GLY A 18 34.16 17.90 25.85
CA GLY A 18 33.26 17.28 26.83
C GLY A 18 33.49 15.77 26.99
N MET A 19 33.76 15.06 25.89
CA MET A 19 34.07 13.62 25.94
C MET A 19 35.48 13.32 26.46
N ILE A 20 36.46 14.20 26.24
CA ILE A 20 37.80 14.08 26.84
C ILE A 20 37.72 14.26 28.37
N LEU A 21 36.90 15.19 28.87
CA LEU A 21 36.63 15.37 30.30
C LEU A 21 35.89 14.19 30.93
N LEU A 22 34.93 13.58 30.21
CA LEU A 22 34.23 12.36 30.64
C LEU A 22 35.17 11.15 30.70
N ALA A 23 36.08 11.00 29.74
CA ALA A 23 37.10 9.95 29.74
C ALA A 23 38.09 10.07 30.92
N HIS A 24 38.46 11.29 31.33
CA HIS A 24 39.30 11.51 32.52
C HIS A 24 38.58 11.19 33.83
N GLY A 25 37.24 11.34 33.90
CA GLY A 25 36.44 11.04 35.09
C GLY A 25 36.19 9.55 35.32
N THR A 26 36.21 8.72 34.28
CA THR A 26 35.91 7.27 34.36
C THR A 26 37.14 6.38 34.49
N LEU A 27 38.36 6.91 34.42
CA LEU A 27 39.60 6.13 34.31
C LEU A 27 40.54 6.24 35.52
N ALA A 28 40.01 6.37 36.74
CA ALA A 28 40.85 6.51 37.94
C ALA A 28 41.58 5.23 38.43
N ASN A 29 41.57 4.10 37.70
CA ASN A 29 42.17 2.84 38.19
C ASN A 29 42.77 1.89 37.12
N GLY A 30 43.12 2.37 35.93
CA GLY A 30 43.76 1.55 34.88
C GLY A 30 45.23 1.90 34.65
N SER A 31 46.06 0.95 34.20
CA SER A 31 47.45 1.23 33.81
C SER A 31 47.50 2.20 32.62
N HIS A 32 48.55 3.04 32.59
CA HIS A 32 48.73 4.13 31.63
C HIS A 32 48.62 3.68 30.16
N ASP A 33 49.09 2.47 29.84
CA ASP A 33 49.05 1.91 28.47
C ASP A 33 47.62 1.57 28.03
N ALA A 34 46.78 1.02 28.92
CA ALA A 34 45.39 0.68 28.61
C ALA A 34 44.53 1.93 28.38
N GLN A 35 44.88 3.06 29.01
CA GLN A 35 44.23 4.34 28.78
C GLN A 35 44.62 4.94 27.41
N GLN A 36 45.88 4.81 27.01
CA GLN A 36 46.35 5.30 25.70
C GLN A 36 45.71 4.52 24.54
N ASP A 37 45.58 3.20 24.66
CA ASP A 37 44.92 2.37 23.63
C ASP A 37 43.42 2.68 23.50
N ALA A 38 42.72 2.91 24.62
CA ALA A 38 41.31 3.28 24.60
C ALA A 38 41.07 4.64 23.92
N VAL A 39 41.95 5.62 24.16
CA VAL A 39 41.91 6.94 23.52
C VAL A 39 42.22 6.84 22.03
N ALA A 40 43.23 6.07 21.63
CA ALA A 40 43.56 5.83 20.22
C ALA A 40 42.39 5.16 19.46
N HIS A 41 41.74 4.18 20.09
CA HIS A 41 40.58 3.50 19.50
C HIS A 41 39.37 4.45 19.35
N HIS A 42 39.13 5.33 20.33
CA HIS A 42 38.08 6.36 20.21
C HIS A 42 38.39 7.39 19.13
N LEU A 43 39.63 7.89 19.05
CA LEU A 43 40.04 8.82 17.99
C LEU A 43 39.86 8.23 16.59
N THR A 44 40.21 6.96 16.41
CA THR A 44 40.03 6.25 15.12
C THR A 44 38.55 6.13 14.74
N ARG A 45 37.67 5.87 15.72
CA ARG A 45 36.22 5.83 15.49
C ARG A 45 35.64 7.19 15.16
N ILE A 46 36.13 8.25 15.80
CA ILE A 46 35.71 9.63 15.55
C ILE A 46 36.15 10.07 14.15
N GLN A 47 37.39 9.81 13.75
CA GLN A 47 37.87 10.07 12.39
C GLN A 47 37.05 9.32 11.34
N SER A 48 36.76 8.04 11.58
CA SER A 48 35.93 7.23 10.69
C SER A 48 34.49 7.76 10.56
N ALA A 49 33.92 8.29 11.65
CA ALA A 49 32.60 8.92 11.62
C ALA A 49 32.62 10.26 10.86
N GLN A 50 33.68 11.06 11.06
CA GLN A 50 33.85 12.34 10.39
C GLN A 50 33.98 12.17 8.87
N THR A 51 34.83 11.25 8.39
CA THR A 51 34.96 10.95 6.96
C THR A 51 33.65 10.47 6.35
N ARG A 52 32.84 9.71 7.10
CA ARG A 52 31.53 9.24 6.63
C ARG A 52 30.52 10.38 6.50
N ILE A 53 30.59 11.38 7.38
CA ILE A 53 29.74 12.58 7.32
C ILE A 53 30.17 13.48 6.16
N GLU A 54 31.46 13.71 5.98
CA GLU A 54 32.00 14.50 4.86
C GLU A 54 31.61 13.89 3.50
N LYS A 55 31.68 12.56 3.37
CA LYS A 55 31.21 11.86 2.16
C LYS A 55 29.71 12.07 1.91
N LYS A 56 28.88 11.91 2.95
CA LYS A 56 27.43 12.13 2.83
C LYS A 56 27.07 13.57 2.47
N LEU A 57 27.85 14.54 2.96
CA LEU A 57 27.64 15.94 2.64
C LEU A 57 27.92 16.22 1.16
N HIS A 58 28.99 15.63 0.62
CA HIS A 58 29.31 15.74 -0.80
C HIS A 58 28.25 15.06 -1.69
N ASP A 59 27.78 13.86 -1.30
CA ASP A 59 26.70 13.17 -2.01
C ASP A 59 25.40 14.01 -2.05
N VAL A 60 25.11 14.77 -0.99
CA VAL A 60 23.95 15.68 -0.93
C VAL A 60 24.16 16.92 -1.81
N GLU A 61 25.37 17.47 -1.88
CA GLU A 61 25.71 18.59 -2.79
C GLU A 61 25.52 18.18 -4.25
N ASP A 62 25.99 16.98 -4.61
CA ASP A 62 25.81 16.42 -5.96
C ASP A 62 24.33 16.17 -6.28
N GLN A 63 23.57 15.59 -5.35
CA GLN A 63 22.13 15.38 -5.52
C GLN A 63 21.36 16.70 -5.68
N LEU A 64 21.75 17.76 -4.97
CA LEU A 64 21.14 19.08 -5.09
C LEU A 64 21.44 19.71 -6.46
N ALA A 65 22.65 19.54 -6.98
CA ALA A 65 23.01 20.01 -8.33
C ALA A 65 22.22 19.27 -9.42
N VAL A 66 22.03 17.95 -9.28
CA VAL A 66 21.22 17.14 -10.19
C VAL A 66 19.73 17.53 -10.10
N ALA A 67 19.19 17.72 -8.90
CA ALA A 67 17.80 18.12 -8.70
C ALA A 67 17.50 19.51 -9.31
N THR A 68 18.44 20.44 -9.21
CA THR A 68 18.30 21.80 -9.75
C THR A 68 18.31 21.81 -11.28
N SER A 69 19.13 20.98 -11.92
CA SER A 69 19.15 20.84 -13.39
C SER A 69 17.94 20.06 -13.93
N ALA A 70 17.45 19.06 -13.21
CA ALA A 70 16.23 18.32 -13.56
C ALA A 70 14.98 19.19 -13.47
N ALA A 71 14.88 20.07 -12.48
CA ALA A 71 13.78 21.03 -12.32
C ALA A 71 13.71 22.05 -13.48
N ALA A 72 14.86 22.49 -14.01
CA ALA A 72 14.90 23.37 -15.17
C ALA A 72 14.41 22.68 -16.47
N THR A 73 14.65 21.37 -16.58
CA THR A 73 14.28 20.57 -17.76
C THR A 73 12.80 20.16 -17.72
N SER A 74 12.25 19.85 -16.54
CA SER A 74 10.82 19.52 -16.37
C SER A 74 9.90 20.72 -16.61
N ALA A 75 10.34 21.93 -16.25
CA ALA A 75 9.61 23.16 -16.53
C ALA A 75 9.39 23.39 -18.04
N ALA A 76 10.34 22.99 -18.89
CA ALA A 76 10.22 23.08 -20.34
C ALA A 76 9.26 22.03 -20.93
N ALA A 77 9.31 20.78 -20.43
CA ALA A 77 8.47 19.68 -20.92
C ALA A 77 6.98 19.81 -20.51
N THR A 78 6.71 20.41 -19.34
CA THR A 78 5.33 20.62 -18.84
C THR A 78 4.52 21.57 -19.73
N SER A 79 5.20 22.47 -20.46
CA SER A 79 4.54 23.38 -21.42
C SER A 79 3.98 22.69 -22.66
N ALA A 80 4.55 21.55 -23.06
CA ALA A 80 4.14 20.80 -24.25
C ALA A 80 3.00 19.80 -23.98
N ALA A 81 2.91 19.26 -22.76
CA ALA A 81 1.85 18.32 -22.37
C ALA A 81 0.50 19.02 -22.07
N ALA A 82 0.51 20.32 -21.78
CA ALA A 82 -0.70 21.11 -21.51
C ALA A 82 -1.62 21.23 -22.75
N THR A 83 -1.10 21.05 -23.96
CA THR A 83 -1.84 21.24 -25.22
C THR A 83 -2.71 20.04 -25.59
N SER A 84 -2.39 18.82 -25.13
CA SER A 84 -3.17 17.61 -25.43
C SER A 84 -4.31 17.34 -24.42
N ALA A 85 -4.19 17.82 -23.18
CA ALA A 85 -5.21 17.68 -22.13
C ALA A 85 -6.49 18.53 -22.37
N ALA A 86 -6.42 19.53 -23.26
CA ALA A 86 -7.54 20.42 -23.53
C ALA A 86 -8.72 19.74 -24.27
N ALA A 87 -8.48 18.66 -25.02
CA ALA A 87 -9.51 17.98 -25.81
C ALA A 87 -10.41 17.04 -24.98
N ALA A 88 -9.88 16.41 -23.92
CA ALA A 88 -10.66 15.53 -23.04
C ALA A 88 -11.52 16.31 -22.01
N SER A 89 -11.13 17.56 -21.71
CA SER A 89 -11.85 18.47 -20.80
C SER A 89 -13.26 18.86 -21.29
N ALA A 90 -13.47 18.86 -22.62
CA ALA A 90 -14.73 19.28 -23.21
C ALA A 90 -15.93 18.38 -22.83
N ALA A 91 -15.71 17.07 -22.63
CA ALA A 91 -16.77 16.13 -22.24
C ALA A 91 -17.08 16.18 -20.72
N ALA A 92 -16.09 16.47 -19.88
CA ALA A 92 -16.27 16.66 -18.43
C ALA A 92 -16.98 17.99 -18.11
N THR A 93 -16.78 19.02 -18.95
CA THR A 93 -17.41 20.34 -18.80
C THR A 93 -18.94 20.25 -18.94
N THR A 94 -19.46 19.36 -19.80
CA THR A 94 -20.91 19.15 -19.93
C THR A 94 -21.56 18.50 -18.71
N ALA A 95 -20.85 17.66 -17.96
CA ALA A 95 -21.36 17.07 -16.71
C ALA A 95 -21.27 18.06 -15.53
N ALA A 96 -20.22 18.88 -15.48
CA ALA A 96 -20.07 19.94 -14.47
C ALA A 96 -21.00 21.14 -14.71
N ALA A 97 -21.39 21.40 -15.96
CA ALA A 97 -22.37 22.44 -16.29
C ALA A 97 -23.80 22.05 -15.84
N ALA A 98 -24.16 20.77 -15.93
CA ALA A 98 -25.44 20.27 -15.41
C ALA A 98 -25.52 20.39 -13.86
N SER A 99 -24.40 20.28 -13.14
CA SER A 99 -24.41 20.41 -11.67
C SER A 99 -24.52 21.85 -11.16
N LYS A 100 -24.36 22.86 -12.02
CA LYS A 100 -24.52 24.28 -11.62
C LYS A 100 -25.96 24.78 -11.82
N SER A 101 -26.77 24.16 -12.68
CA SER A 101 -28.17 24.56 -12.87
C SER A 101 -29.13 23.97 -11.83
N ASP A 102 -28.77 22.84 -11.19
CA ASP A 102 -29.61 22.20 -10.15
C ASP A 102 -29.38 22.77 -8.74
N ALA A 103 -28.46 23.73 -8.57
CA ALA A 103 -28.17 24.33 -7.27
C ALA A 103 -29.31 25.23 -6.74
N ASP A 104 -30.21 25.69 -7.61
CA ASP A 104 -31.32 26.58 -7.23
C ASP A 104 -32.50 25.87 -6.54
N ASP A 105 -32.58 24.53 -6.59
CA ASP A 105 -33.73 23.76 -6.05
C ASP A 105 -33.42 22.91 -4.79
N CYS A 106 -32.21 23.05 -4.22
CA CYS A 106 -31.82 22.36 -2.99
C CYS A 106 -31.28 23.34 -1.92
N PRO A 107 -32.15 24.10 -1.24
CA PRO A 107 -31.74 25.11 -0.26
C PRO A 107 -30.88 24.54 0.87
N GLY A 108 -29.74 25.17 1.15
CA GLY A 108 -28.85 24.80 2.25
C GLY A 108 -27.94 23.59 2.00
N ARG A 109 -27.96 23.01 0.79
CA ARG A 109 -27.06 21.92 0.39
C ARG A 109 -25.60 22.40 0.37
N VAL A 110 -24.69 21.61 0.94
CA VAL A 110 -23.25 21.89 0.93
C VAL A 110 -22.51 20.67 0.38
N PRO A 111 -22.38 20.54 -0.95
CA PRO A 111 -21.82 19.34 -1.56
C PRO A 111 -20.33 19.18 -1.27
N PHE A 112 -19.81 17.98 -1.44
CA PHE A 112 -18.37 17.68 -1.45
C PHE A 112 -17.95 16.92 -2.70
N HIS A 113 -16.66 16.98 -3.02
CA HIS A 113 -16.06 16.27 -4.14
C HIS A 113 -15.31 15.04 -3.64
N GLY A 114 -15.57 13.86 -4.21
CA GLY A 114 -14.82 12.64 -3.89
C GLY A 114 -13.40 12.71 -4.46
N LEU A 115 -12.38 12.58 -3.62
CA LEU A 115 -10.98 12.55 -4.00
C LEU A 115 -10.37 11.19 -3.68
N LEU A 116 -10.34 10.30 -4.66
CA LEU A 116 -9.76 8.97 -4.51
C LEU A 116 -8.24 9.02 -4.66
N THR A 117 -7.50 8.79 -3.58
CA THR A 117 -6.04 8.69 -3.65
C THR A 117 -5.64 7.32 -4.20
N CYS A 118 -4.78 7.30 -5.22
CA CYS A 118 -4.44 6.11 -5.97
C CYS A 118 -2.98 6.14 -6.48
N GLN A 119 -2.42 4.97 -6.75
CA GLN A 119 -1.15 4.76 -7.42
C GLN A 119 -1.39 4.02 -8.75
N GLY A 120 -0.72 4.44 -9.81
CA GLY A 120 -0.87 3.89 -11.17
C GLY A 120 -0.34 2.46 -11.28
N SER A 121 -1.12 1.50 -10.80
CA SER A 121 -0.80 0.06 -10.74
C SER A 121 -2.06 -0.78 -10.97
N VAL A 122 -1.92 -1.96 -11.56
CA VAL A 122 -3.04 -2.90 -11.78
C VAL A 122 -3.78 -3.17 -10.47
N TYR A 123 -3.04 -3.41 -9.39
CA TYR A 123 -3.58 -3.62 -8.05
C TYR A 123 -4.60 -2.56 -7.63
N GLN A 124 -4.29 -1.27 -7.80
CA GLN A 124 -5.20 -0.21 -7.40
C GLN A 124 -6.20 0.19 -8.49
N GLN A 125 -5.93 -0.13 -9.75
CA GLN A 125 -6.85 0.11 -10.86
C GLN A 125 -8.17 -0.63 -10.66
N TRP A 126 -8.15 -1.96 -10.44
CA TRP A 126 -9.39 -2.71 -10.27
C TRP A 126 -10.14 -2.30 -8.99
N GLN A 127 -9.42 -1.97 -7.92
CA GLN A 127 -9.99 -1.46 -6.67
C GLN A 127 -10.72 -0.13 -6.90
N ALA A 128 -10.08 0.81 -7.62
CA ALA A 128 -10.67 2.10 -7.96
C ALA A 128 -11.96 1.97 -8.78
N ARG A 129 -12.03 0.98 -9.68
CA ARG A 129 -13.24 0.68 -10.46
C ARG A 129 -14.39 0.19 -9.60
N ILE A 130 -14.13 -0.73 -8.66
CA ILE A 130 -15.14 -1.18 -7.68
C ILE A 130 -15.62 0.01 -6.84
N MET A 131 -14.69 0.81 -6.30
CA MET A 131 -15.06 1.95 -5.48
C MET A 131 -15.88 2.98 -6.27
N TYR A 132 -15.46 3.35 -7.50
CA TYR A 132 -16.18 4.31 -8.33
C TYR A 132 -17.57 3.82 -8.78
N PHE A 133 -17.71 2.51 -9.04
CA PHE A 133 -19.02 1.91 -9.28
C PHE A 133 -19.97 2.16 -8.10
N HIS A 134 -19.51 1.89 -6.87
CA HIS A 134 -20.30 2.12 -5.67
C HIS A 134 -20.46 3.61 -5.34
N TRP A 135 -19.51 4.48 -5.69
CA TRP A 135 -19.69 5.94 -5.63
C TRP A 135 -20.89 6.39 -6.45
N LYS A 136 -20.96 5.99 -7.73
CA LYS A 136 -22.09 6.35 -8.60
C LYS A 136 -23.41 5.82 -8.05
N LYS A 137 -23.42 4.59 -7.54
CA LYS A 137 -24.60 3.97 -6.94
C LYS A 137 -25.10 4.78 -5.74
N GLN A 138 -24.22 5.14 -4.81
CA GLN A 138 -24.62 5.89 -3.62
C GLN A 138 -24.95 7.35 -3.92
N ALA A 139 -24.25 8.00 -4.86
CA ALA A 139 -24.59 9.34 -5.32
C ALA A 139 -26.00 9.37 -5.96
N ALA A 140 -26.34 8.37 -6.77
CA ALA A 140 -27.69 8.25 -7.33
C ALA A 140 -28.75 7.99 -6.25
N ALA A 141 -28.45 7.13 -5.28
CA ALA A 141 -29.35 6.84 -4.15
C ALA A 141 -29.58 8.07 -3.23
N ALA A 142 -28.63 8.98 -3.15
CA ALA A 142 -28.76 10.24 -2.42
C ALA A 142 -29.79 11.20 -3.06
N GLY A 143 -30.07 11.03 -4.35
CA GLY A 143 -30.95 11.89 -5.12
C GLY A 143 -30.36 13.28 -5.44
N PRO A 144 -31.13 14.16 -6.11
CA PRO A 144 -30.65 15.46 -6.59
C PRO A 144 -30.09 16.38 -5.50
N CYS A 145 -30.67 16.31 -4.28
CA CYS A 145 -30.22 17.11 -3.14
C CYS A 145 -29.17 16.42 -2.25
N GLY A 146 -28.63 15.26 -2.66
CA GLY A 146 -27.56 14.59 -1.93
C GLY A 146 -26.24 15.36 -1.98
N ASP A 147 -25.42 15.30 -0.92
CA ASP A 147 -24.16 16.07 -0.84
C ASP A 147 -23.01 15.49 -1.66
N MET A 148 -23.13 14.25 -2.15
CA MET A 148 -22.12 13.61 -2.99
C MET A 148 -22.08 14.29 -4.37
N GLY A 149 -21.06 15.11 -4.61
CA GLY A 149 -20.87 15.88 -5.83
C GLY A 149 -19.98 15.19 -6.87
N GLY A 150 -19.04 15.96 -7.43
CA GLY A 150 -18.07 15.44 -8.39
C GLY A 150 -17.13 14.41 -7.77
N PHE A 151 -16.40 13.69 -8.62
CA PHE A 151 -15.47 12.66 -8.21
C PHE A 151 -14.22 12.72 -9.08
N THR A 152 -13.04 12.61 -8.48
CA THR A 152 -11.76 12.54 -9.18
C THR A 152 -10.85 11.52 -8.52
N ARG A 153 -10.21 10.68 -9.33
CA ARG A 153 -9.07 9.86 -8.92
C ARG A 153 -7.77 10.65 -9.05
N LEU A 154 -7.06 10.81 -7.95
CA LEU A 154 -5.73 11.42 -7.89
C LEU A 154 -4.68 10.33 -7.93
N VAL A 155 -4.01 10.19 -9.07
CA VAL A 155 -3.12 9.08 -9.38
C VAL A 155 -1.68 9.52 -9.33
N ALA A 156 -0.91 8.98 -8.39
CA ALA A 156 0.54 9.02 -8.43
C ALA A 156 1.04 7.95 -9.41
N SER A 157 1.65 8.37 -10.51
CA SER A 157 2.16 7.45 -11.54
C SER A 157 3.56 7.86 -12.01
N GLU A 158 4.23 6.94 -12.71
CA GLU A 158 5.55 7.20 -13.26
C GLU A 158 5.52 8.42 -14.20
N GLY A 159 6.19 9.51 -13.80
CA GLY A 159 6.21 10.77 -14.55
C GLY A 159 4.84 11.44 -14.71
N GLY A 160 3.81 11.02 -13.96
CA GLY A 160 2.44 11.52 -14.11
C GLY A 160 1.73 11.04 -15.37
N LYS A 161 2.17 9.90 -15.94
CA LYS A 161 1.54 9.33 -17.14
C LYS A 161 0.14 8.77 -16.82
N PRO A 162 -0.82 8.86 -17.77
CA PRO A 162 -2.09 8.16 -17.69
C PRO A 162 -1.90 6.65 -17.58
N ASP A 163 -2.87 5.98 -16.96
CA ASP A 163 -2.84 4.52 -16.74
C ASP A 163 -3.98 3.77 -17.45
N GLY A 164 -4.73 4.46 -18.33
CA GLY A 164 -5.73 3.87 -19.21
C GLY A 164 -7.16 3.85 -18.63
N LEU A 165 -7.37 4.28 -17.38
CA LEU A 165 -8.69 4.35 -16.77
C LEU A 165 -9.37 5.73 -16.87
N GLU A 166 -8.69 6.75 -17.38
CA GLU A 166 -9.22 8.12 -17.45
C GLU A 166 -10.46 8.28 -18.33
N GLY A 167 -10.71 7.33 -19.25
CA GLY A 167 -11.95 7.26 -20.04
C GLY A 167 -13.15 6.67 -19.27
N GLU A 168 -12.89 5.93 -18.18
CA GLU A 168 -13.92 5.31 -17.33
C GLU A 168 -14.15 6.09 -16.03
N ILE A 169 -13.08 6.59 -15.42
CA ILE A 169 -13.09 7.27 -14.12
C ILE A 169 -12.42 8.65 -14.29
N PRO A 170 -13.09 9.76 -13.94
CA PRO A 170 -12.45 11.07 -13.96
C PRO A 170 -11.16 11.04 -13.13
N SER A 171 -10.04 11.39 -13.75
CA SER A 171 -8.71 11.18 -13.17
C SER A 171 -7.82 12.40 -13.40
N VAL A 172 -6.93 12.65 -12.43
CA VAL A 172 -5.78 13.54 -12.56
C VAL A 172 -4.52 12.76 -12.21
N PHE A 173 -3.44 13.00 -12.96
CA PHE A 173 -2.19 12.28 -12.82
C PHE A 173 -1.09 13.23 -12.36
N VAL A 174 -0.32 12.78 -11.39
CA VAL A 174 0.83 13.51 -10.84
C VAL A 174 2.04 12.57 -10.79
N PRO A 175 3.26 13.08 -11.01
CA PRO A 175 4.47 12.30 -10.80
C PRO A 175 4.51 11.69 -9.40
N GLN A 176 4.68 10.36 -9.34
CA GLN A 176 5.04 9.68 -8.11
C GLN A 176 6.45 10.08 -7.65
N LEU A 177 6.72 9.94 -6.36
CA LEU A 177 8.04 10.15 -5.78
C LEU A 177 9.09 9.29 -6.51
N PRO A 178 10.32 9.82 -6.74
CA PRO A 178 11.39 9.06 -7.38
C PRO A 178 11.67 7.75 -6.64
N ALA A 179 12.07 6.71 -7.39
CA ALA A 179 12.40 5.40 -6.82
C ALA A 179 13.47 5.50 -5.72
N SER A 180 14.51 6.32 -5.92
CA SER A 180 15.56 6.56 -4.94
C SER A 180 15.05 7.17 -3.63
N VAL A 181 14.03 8.03 -3.70
CA VAL A 181 13.37 8.58 -2.49
C VAL A 181 12.64 7.44 -1.77
N ILE A 182 11.80 6.69 -2.48
CA ILE A 182 11.05 5.57 -1.88
C ILE A 182 11.98 4.51 -1.27
N GLU A 183 13.10 4.18 -1.94
CA GLU A 183 14.15 3.29 -1.43
C GLU A 183 14.75 3.81 -0.12
N SER A 184 15.07 5.12 -0.06
CA SER A 184 15.59 5.76 1.17
C SER A 184 14.60 5.80 2.34
N HIS A 185 13.33 5.52 2.06
CA HIS A 185 12.24 5.44 3.02
C HIS A 185 11.69 4.00 3.14
N PHE A 186 12.59 3.00 3.04
CA PHE A 186 12.31 1.58 3.23
C PHE A 186 11.15 1.09 2.35
N HIS A 187 11.17 1.49 1.08
CA HIS A 187 10.20 1.12 0.06
C HIS A 187 8.73 1.46 0.40
N PHE A 188 8.51 2.49 1.23
CA PHE A 188 7.18 2.87 1.69
C PHE A 188 6.45 3.74 0.68
N GLY A 189 5.88 3.10 -0.35
CA GLY A 189 5.16 3.75 -1.45
C GLY A 189 3.95 4.60 -1.03
N VAL A 190 3.44 4.40 0.20
CA VAL A 190 2.32 5.18 0.78
C VAL A 190 2.64 6.68 0.85
N LEU A 191 3.92 7.07 0.88
CA LEU A 191 4.36 8.47 0.82
C LEU A 191 3.90 9.22 -0.45
N ASN A 192 3.54 8.50 -1.51
CA ASN A 192 2.94 9.11 -2.70
C ASN A 192 1.61 9.80 -2.40
N ARG A 193 0.86 9.38 -1.37
CA ARG A 193 -0.42 9.97 -1.01
C ARG A 193 -0.28 11.44 -0.58
N PRO A 194 0.47 11.81 0.48
CA PRO A 194 0.66 13.21 0.83
C PRO A 194 1.27 14.04 -0.30
N GLU A 195 2.22 13.47 -1.05
CA GLU A 195 2.86 14.17 -2.17
C GLU A 195 1.87 14.46 -3.30
N SER A 196 1.02 13.49 -3.66
CA SER A 196 0.00 13.68 -4.70
C SER A 196 -1.01 14.76 -4.32
N VAL A 197 -1.45 14.78 -3.06
CA VAL A 197 -2.38 15.80 -2.54
C VAL A 197 -1.73 17.18 -2.55
N ARG A 198 -0.45 17.27 -2.14
CA ARG A 198 0.31 18.52 -2.20
C ARG A 198 0.43 19.04 -3.64
N GLN A 199 0.73 18.17 -4.61
CA GLN A 199 0.81 18.53 -6.04
C GLN A 199 -0.53 19.00 -6.60
N LEU A 200 -1.63 18.31 -6.29
CA LEU A 200 -2.98 18.73 -6.66
C LEU A 200 -3.28 20.15 -6.17
N LEU A 201 -3.03 20.42 -4.87
CA LEU A 201 -3.36 21.69 -4.23
C LEU A 201 -2.47 22.85 -4.68
N ALA A 202 -1.23 22.55 -5.12
CA ALA A 202 -0.30 23.52 -5.66
C ALA A 202 -0.55 23.87 -7.13
N SER A 203 -1.36 23.07 -7.85
CA SER A 203 -1.63 23.27 -9.28
C SER A 203 -3.03 23.84 -9.50
N PRO A 204 -3.17 25.12 -9.88
CA PRO A 204 -4.46 25.69 -10.27
C PRO A 204 -5.11 24.94 -11.43
N ALA A 205 -4.32 24.31 -12.30
CA ALA A 205 -4.82 23.55 -13.42
C ALA A 205 -5.51 22.25 -12.99
N LEU A 206 -4.90 21.50 -12.08
CA LEU A 206 -5.48 20.27 -11.54
C LEU A 206 -6.65 20.56 -10.60
N LEU A 207 -6.52 21.62 -9.78
CA LEU A 207 -7.54 21.98 -8.80
C LEU A 207 -8.88 22.36 -9.46
N ARG A 208 -8.90 22.84 -10.71
CA ARG A 208 -10.14 23.10 -11.46
C ARG A 208 -11.03 21.87 -11.65
N GLN A 209 -10.47 20.66 -11.56
CA GLN A 209 -11.25 19.41 -11.61
C GLN A 209 -12.02 19.14 -10.32
N ILE A 210 -11.64 19.81 -9.21
CA ILE A 210 -12.33 19.72 -7.93
C ILE A 210 -13.47 20.72 -7.91
N THR A 211 -14.70 20.20 -7.91
CA THR A 211 -15.93 20.98 -8.14
C THR A 211 -16.61 21.49 -6.86
N SER A 212 -16.00 21.29 -5.70
CA SER A 212 -16.51 21.74 -4.40
C SER A 212 -15.35 22.21 -3.51
N ASP A 213 -15.66 23.13 -2.60
CA ASP A 213 -14.75 23.58 -1.54
C ASP A 213 -14.52 22.52 -0.45
N PHE A 214 -15.33 21.45 -0.42
CA PHE A 214 -15.15 20.28 0.43
C PHE A 214 -14.69 19.08 -0.38
N VAL A 215 -13.76 18.30 0.17
CA VAL A 215 -13.30 17.04 -0.42
C VAL A 215 -13.43 15.89 0.57
N LEU A 216 -13.91 14.75 0.08
CA LEU A 216 -13.85 13.47 0.78
C LEU A 216 -12.64 12.70 0.24
N VAL A 217 -11.55 12.68 1.00
CA VAL A 217 -10.37 11.87 0.69
C VAL A 217 -10.71 10.40 0.95
N LEU A 218 -10.52 9.56 -0.08
CA LEU A 218 -10.86 8.13 -0.10
C LEU A 218 -9.64 7.27 -0.50
N GLU A 219 -9.72 5.98 -0.16
CA GLU A 219 -8.77 4.94 -0.58
C GLU A 219 -9.44 3.95 -1.53
N THR A 220 -8.62 3.24 -2.32
CA THR A 220 -9.12 2.31 -3.34
C THR A 220 -9.80 1.09 -2.74
N ASP A 221 -9.45 0.71 -1.50
CA ASP A 221 -10.06 -0.38 -0.75
C ASP A 221 -11.29 0.03 0.08
N HIS A 222 -11.96 1.10 -0.34
CA HIS A 222 -13.28 1.48 0.15
C HIS A 222 -14.39 0.94 -0.76
N VAL A 223 -15.47 0.45 -0.17
CA VAL A 223 -16.75 0.22 -0.85
C VAL A 223 -17.83 1.03 -0.14
N LEU A 224 -18.51 1.92 -0.85
CA LEU A 224 -19.57 2.74 -0.25
C LEU A 224 -20.87 1.95 -0.08
N MET A 225 -21.36 1.89 1.15
CA MET A 225 -22.56 1.16 1.55
C MET A 225 -23.82 2.04 1.56
N GLN A 226 -23.66 3.34 1.82
CA GLN A 226 -24.74 4.32 1.93
C GLN A 226 -24.34 5.66 1.31
N PRO A 227 -25.31 6.52 0.94
CA PRO A 227 -25.06 7.93 0.68
C PRO A 227 -24.38 8.61 1.86
N ILE A 228 -23.35 9.42 1.59
CA ILE A 228 -22.62 10.16 2.62
C ILE A 228 -23.10 11.62 2.60
N PRO A 229 -23.64 12.17 3.70
CA PRO A 229 -23.91 13.60 3.81
C PRO A 229 -22.61 14.37 4.09
N ASN A 230 -22.61 15.69 3.91
CA ASN A 230 -21.47 16.50 4.30
C ASN A 230 -21.39 16.61 5.83
N LEU A 231 -20.51 15.82 6.44
CA LEU A 231 -20.29 15.78 7.88
C LEU A 231 -19.33 16.84 8.42
N ALA A 232 -18.68 17.59 7.52
CA ALA A 232 -17.65 18.58 7.84
C ALA A 232 -18.20 20.01 7.80
N THR A 233 -17.45 20.93 8.41
CA THR A 233 -17.65 22.37 8.27
C THR A 233 -16.36 23.00 7.77
N ARG A 234 -16.39 24.30 7.43
CA ARG A 234 -15.20 25.03 6.98
C ARG A 234 -14.03 25.00 7.99
N THR A 235 -14.33 24.77 9.27
CA THR A 235 -13.36 24.78 10.37
C THR A 235 -13.19 23.41 11.04
N THR A 236 -14.10 22.46 10.80
CA THR A 236 -14.10 21.16 11.49
C THR A 236 -14.25 20.03 10.48
N PRO A 237 -13.14 19.35 10.10
CA PRO A 237 -13.20 18.16 9.26
C PRO A 237 -13.88 17.00 10.00
N ALA A 238 -14.42 16.04 9.25
CA ALA A 238 -14.94 14.79 9.79
C ALA A 238 -14.02 13.63 9.37
N ALA A 239 -13.67 12.77 10.32
CA ALA A 239 -12.73 11.67 10.08
C ALA A 239 -13.12 10.42 10.86
N PHE A 240 -12.69 9.27 10.34
CA PHE A 240 -12.80 8.00 11.05
C PHE A 240 -11.79 7.88 12.18
N THR A 241 -12.17 7.19 13.26
CA THR A 241 -11.30 6.91 14.40
C THR A 241 -10.66 5.54 14.27
N PHE A 242 -9.34 5.52 14.14
CA PHE A 242 -8.56 4.29 14.09
C PHE A 242 -8.12 3.88 15.50
N GLY A 243 -8.53 2.69 15.94
CA GLY A 243 -8.22 2.21 17.29
C GLY A 243 -6.72 2.19 17.61
N TYR A 244 -5.89 1.81 16.63
CA TYR A 244 -4.44 1.77 16.75
C TYR A 244 -3.74 3.14 16.66
N MET A 245 -4.47 4.22 16.37
CA MET A 245 -3.94 5.59 16.29
C MET A 245 -4.15 6.39 17.59
N HIS A 246 -4.61 5.77 18.68
CA HIS A 246 -4.63 6.43 19.98
C HIS A 246 -3.19 6.64 20.46
N ALA A 247 -2.78 7.89 20.50
CA ALA A 247 -1.44 8.27 20.90
C ALA A 247 -1.21 8.01 22.40
N HIS A 248 0.03 7.71 22.77
CA HIS A 248 0.44 7.44 24.15
C HIS A 248 1.64 8.32 24.53
N ALA A 249 1.78 8.70 25.80
CA ALA A 249 2.85 9.60 26.27
C ALA A 249 4.27 9.11 25.93
N SER A 250 4.45 7.79 25.75
CA SER A 250 5.71 7.20 25.28
C SER A 250 6.12 7.62 23.86
N GLN A 251 5.22 8.27 23.11
CA GLN A 251 5.43 8.79 21.77
C GLN A 251 5.71 10.30 21.75
N ASP A 252 5.52 11.02 22.87
CA ASP A 252 5.60 12.48 22.94
C ASP A 252 6.94 13.00 22.44
N TRP A 253 8.04 12.35 22.80
CA TRP A 253 9.37 12.74 22.38
C TRP A 253 9.57 12.65 20.86
N VAL A 254 8.88 11.73 20.16
CA VAL A 254 8.87 11.67 18.69
C VAL A 254 8.01 12.80 18.14
N ILE A 255 6.82 13.03 18.71
CA ILE A 255 5.92 14.12 18.30
C ILE A 255 6.64 15.47 18.39
N GLN A 256 7.32 15.73 19.51
CA GLN A 256 8.04 16.96 19.82
C GLN A 256 9.22 17.24 18.87
N ARG A 257 9.71 16.23 18.15
CA ARG A 257 10.71 16.43 17.11
C ARG A 257 10.15 17.15 15.87
N TYR A 258 8.87 17.00 15.59
CA TYR A 258 8.19 17.61 14.44
C TYR A 258 7.32 18.80 14.83
N TRP A 259 6.78 18.76 16.04
CA TRP A 259 5.97 19.82 16.65
C TRP A 259 6.35 19.98 18.13
N PRO A 260 7.31 20.85 18.48
CA PRO A 260 7.90 20.95 19.82
C PRO A 260 6.91 21.18 20.97
N GLU A 261 5.82 21.91 20.72
CA GLU A 261 4.75 22.17 21.69
C GLU A 261 3.72 21.04 21.75
N GLY A 262 3.87 20.02 20.90
CA GLY A 262 2.95 18.92 20.74
C GLY A 262 3.05 17.86 21.84
N SER A 263 1.96 17.09 21.96
CA SER A 263 1.88 15.92 22.82
C SER A 263 0.87 14.92 22.25
N SER A 264 0.97 13.67 22.68
CA SER A 264 0.00 12.60 22.38
C SER A 264 -1.43 13.01 22.72
N ALA A 265 -1.65 13.72 23.83
CA ALA A 265 -2.97 14.21 24.23
C ALA A 265 -3.60 15.20 23.23
N SER A 266 -2.79 15.84 22.38
CA SER A 266 -3.26 16.78 21.37
C SER A 266 -3.67 16.12 20.05
N LEU A 267 -3.29 14.86 19.84
CA LEU A 267 -3.56 14.15 18.58
C LEU A 267 -4.95 13.53 18.59
N ASP A 268 -5.70 13.74 17.51
CA ASP A 268 -6.90 12.95 17.25
C ASP A 268 -6.47 11.60 16.63
N PRO A 269 -7.12 10.48 16.99
CA PRO A 269 -6.78 9.13 16.51
C PRO A 269 -7.27 8.89 15.08
N VAL A 270 -6.78 9.69 14.13
CA VAL A 270 -7.27 9.77 12.75
C VAL A 270 -6.12 9.61 11.74
N GLY A 271 -6.47 9.24 10.51
CA GLY A 271 -5.58 9.30 9.35
C GLY A 271 -6.13 10.25 8.27
N PRO A 272 -5.50 10.29 7.08
CA PRO A 272 -5.92 11.17 5.99
C PRO A 272 -7.15 10.66 5.21
N SER A 273 -7.66 9.47 5.54
CA SER A 273 -8.79 8.84 4.87
C SER A 273 -9.49 7.82 5.79
N PRO A 274 -10.83 7.69 5.73
CA PRO A 274 -11.74 8.63 5.10
C PRO A 274 -11.72 9.96 5.86
N LEU A 275 -11.56 11.05 5.12
CA LEU A 275 -11.47 12.40 5.66
C LEU A 275 -12.30 13.33 4.80
N LEU A 276 -13.33 13.93 5.40
CA LEU A 276 -14.10 14.98 4.77
C LEU A 276 -13.63 16.33 5.32
N ILE A 277 -13.12 17.20 4.45
CA ILE A 277 -12.38 18.40 4.86
C ILE A 277 -12.55 19.53 3.85
N HIS A 278 -12.54 20.77 4.33
CA HIS A 278 -12.52 21.96 3.47
C HIS A 278 -11.14 22.16 2.82
N LEU A 279 -11.09 22.57 1.56
CA LEU A 279 -9.86 22.71 0.77
C LEU A 279 -8.83 23.63 1.43
N ASP A 280 -9.25 24.72 2.07
CA ASP A 280 -8.34 25.62 2.80
C ASP A 280 -7.59 24.90 3.94
N GLN A 281 -8.29 24.05 4.70
CA GLN A 281 -7.68 23.28 5.78
C GLN A 281 -6.71 22.23 5.21
N LEU A 282 -7.13 21.51 4.17
CA LEU A 282 -6.27 20.52 3.53
C LEU A 282 -5.02 21.15 2.91
N ARG A 283 -5.15 22.35 2.31
CA ARG A 283 -4.03 23.14 1.77
C ARG A 283 -3.03 23.56 2.85
N ALA A 284 -3.51 23.92 4.03
CA ALA A 284 -2.63 24.24 5.16
C ALA A 284 -1.90 22.99 5.69
N ILE A 285 -2.59 21.85 5.76
CA ILE A 285 -2.05 20.60 6.31
C ILE A 285 -1.03 19.94 5.37
N ALA A 286 -1.31 19.88 4.06
CA ALA A 286 -0.59 19.04 3.10
C ALA A 286 0.96 19.21 3.10
N PRO A 287 1.53 20.43 3.18
CA PRO A 287 2.99 20.59 3.25
C PRO A 287 3.61 19.96 4.50
N ARG A 288 2.98 20.13 5.67
CA ARG A 288 3.44 19.53 6.94
C ARG A 288 3.24 18.04 6.93
N TRP A 289 2.10 17.57 6.43
CA TRP A 289 1.77 16.15 6.33
C TRP A 289 2.84 15.39 5.53
N LEU A 290 3.23 15.87 4.35
CA LEU A 290 4.31 15.26 3.57
C LEU A 290 5.64 15.25 4.33
N ASN A 291 6.06 16.43 4.83
CA ASN A 291 7.34 16.58 5.50
C ASN A 291 7.46 15.67 6.73
N PHE A 292 6.42 15.63 7.55
CA PHE A 292 6.39 14.80 8.77
C PHE A 292 6.35 13.31 8.41
N SER A 293 5.61 12.91 7.36
CA SER A 293 5.59 11.52 6.90
C SER A 293 6.97 11.04 6.43
N LEU A 294 7.68 11.85 5.62
CA LEU A 294 9.05 11.56 5.19
C LEU A 294 10.00 11.43 6.38
N GLY A 295 9.93 12.39 7.30
CA GLY A 295 10.80 12.41 8.48
C GLY A 295 10.53 11.25 9.44
N LEU A 296 9.28 10.85 9.65
CA LEU A 296 8.92 9.69 10.47
C LEU A 296 9.43 8.41 9.82
N ARG A 297 9.29 8.28 8.50
CA ARG A 297 9.70 7.07 7.79
C ARG A 297 11.21 6.85 7.78
N SER A 298 12.01 7.91 7.80
CA SER A 298 13.47 7.80 7.92
C SER A 298 13.98 7.63 9.36
N ASN A 299 13.09 7.45 10.34
CA ASN A 299 13.46 7.38 11.75
C ASN A 299 13.12 5.99 12.33
N ALA A 300 14.17 5.18 12.55
CA ALA A 300 14.04 3.83 13.11
C ALA A 300 13.39 3.81 14.50
N ASP A 301 13.59 4.86 15.30
CA ASP A 301 12.91 4.95 16.59
C ASP A 301 11.42 5.22 16.42
N ALA A 302 11.05 6.09 15.48
CA ALA A 302 9.66 6.33 15.15
C ALA A 302 8.99 5.05 14.63
N GLU A 303 9.68 4.25 13.81
CA GLU A 303 9.16 2.95 13.34
C GLU A 303 8.84 2.00 14.50
N ARG A 304 9.67 2.02 15.55
CA ARG A 304 9.48 1.20 16.76
C ARG A 304 8.31 1.65 17.63
N VAL A 305 8.08 2.96 17.79
CA VAL A 305 7.08 3.49 18.74
C VAL A 305 5.79 3.99 18.10
N MET A 306 5.82 4.28 16.79
CA MET A 306 4.70 4.74 15.96
C MET A 306 4.62 3.80 14.75
N GLN A 307 3.86 2.72 14.94
CA GLN A 307 3.65 1.59 14.03
C GLN A 307 4.10 1.86 12.58
N GLY A 308 5.26 1.31 12.19
CA GLY A 308 5.93 1.60 10.92
C GLY A 308 5.05 1.55 9.65
N TRP A 309 4.02 0.69 9.66
CA TRP A 309 3.10 0.51 8.53
C TRP A 309 2.11 1.67 8.32
N VAL A 310 1.96 2.60 9.28
CA VAL A 310 1.02 3.75 9.24
C VAL A 310 1.68 5.10 9.52
N GLN A 311 2.98 5.24 9.27
CA GLN A 311 3.69 6.48 9.57
C GLN A 311 3.21 7.70 8.77
N GLU A 312 2.60 7.48 7.60
CA GLU A 312 1.93 8.52 6.84
C GLU A 312 0.71 9.08 7.62
N MET A 313 -0.10 8.19 8.23
CA MET A 313 -1.24 8.60 9.07
C MET A 313 -0.79 9.38 10.31
N TRP A 314 0.32 8.97 10.93
CA TRP A 314 0.92 9.72 12.04
C TRP A 314 1.40 11.10 11.57
N GLY A 315 2.02 11.17 10.39
CA GLY A 315 2.40 12.43 9.76
C GLY A 315 1.20 13.36 9.54
N TYR A 316 0.07 12.83 9.10
CA TYR A 316 -1.19 13.58 8.96
C TYR A 316 -1.69 14.09 10.32
N SER A 317 -1.85 13.21 11.31
CA SER A 317 -2.41 13.57 12.62
C SER A 317 -1.58 14.65 13.33
N ILE A 318 -0.24 14.52 13.31
CA ILE A 318 0.67 15.53 13.87
C ILE A 318 0.58 16.84 13.09
N ALA A 319 0.52 16.78 11.75
CA ALA A 319 0.39 17.98 10.92
C ALA A 319 -0.91 18.74 11.20
N ALA A 320 -2.04 18.05 11.27
CA ALA A 320 -3.33 18.64 11.59
C ALA A 320 -3.34 19.27 13.00
N ALA A 321 -2.89 18.53 14.01
CA ALA A 321 -2.84 19.02 15.38
C ALA A 321 -1.90 20.22 15.55
N SER A 322 -0.75 20.24 14.87
CA SER A 322 0.20 21.35 14.87
C SER A 322 -0.34 22.66 14.27
N LEU A 323 -1.49 22.58 13.58
CA LEU A 323 -2.21 23.71 12.99
C LEU A 323 -3.51 24.02 13.76
N GLY A 324 -3.73 23.36 14.92
CA GLY A 324 -4.95 23.51 15.72
C GLY A 324 -6.20 22.88 15.09
N VAL A 325 -6.05 22.01 14.09
CA VAL A 325 -7.19 21.35 13.43
C VAL A 325 -7.67 20.19 14.30
N LYS A 326 -8.94 20.26 14.70
CA LYS A 326 -9.65 19.21 15.44
C LYS A 326 -10.76 18.60 14.59
N HIS A 327 -10.90 17.28 14.70
CA HIS A 327 -11.83 16.52 13.88
C HIS A 327 -13.13 16.21 14.62
N ARG A 328 -14.24 16.24 13.88
CA ARG A 328 -15.43 15.49 14.25
C ARG A 328 -15.13 14.00 14.06
N LEU A 329 -15.00 13.27 15.16
CA LEU A 329 -14.77 11.83 15.13
C LEU A 329 -16.07 11.09 14.79
N VAL A 330 -16.10 10.42 13.65
CA VAL A 330 -17.27 9.69 13.16
C VAL A 330 -17.03 8.19 13.32
N ARG A 331 -17.52 7.63 14.44
CA ARG A 331 -17.33 6.20 14.76
C ARG A 331 -17.79 5.25 13.65
N ASN A 332 -18.90 5.59 13.00
CA ASN A 332 -19.50 4.77 11.96
C ASN A 332 -19.17 5.28 10.54
N PHE A 333 -18.06 6.00 10.37
CA PHE A 333 -17.65 6.43 9.03
C PHE A 333 -17.36 5.20 8.16
N GLN A 334 -16.62 4.25 8.72
CA GLN A 334 -16.34 2.96 8.08
C GLN A 334 -16.42 1.79 9.06
N VAL A 335 -16.45 0.59 8.49
CA VAL A 335 -16.24 -0.69 9.20
C VAL A 335 -15.09 -1.46 8.57
N GLU A 336 -14.42 -2.29 9.38
CA GLU A 336 -13.26 -3.10 9.01
C GLU A 336 -13.46 -4.56 9.46
N TYR A 337 -14.61 -5.15 9.13
CA TYR A 337 -14.95 -6.49 9.59
C TYR A 337 -14.10 -7.56 8.89
N GLY A 338 -13.29 -8.28 9.67
CA GLY A 338 -12.59 -9.50 9.24
C GLY A 338 -13.40 -10.78 9.53
N ALA A 339 -12.82 -11.94 9.21
CA ALA A 339 -13.47 -13.24 9.41
C ALA A 339 -13.77 -13.55 10.89
N SER A 340 -12.89 -13.13 11.79
CA SER A 340 -13.00 -13.31 13.25
C SER A 340 -13.77 -12.20 13.96
N ALA A 341 -14.40 -11.28 13.22
CA ALA A 341 -15.30 -10.31 13.83
C ALA A 341 -16.41 -11.06 14.59
N GLY A 342 -16.81 -10.53 15.74
CA GLY A 342 -17.91 -11.06 16.54
C GLY A 342 -19.25 -10.98 15.79
N ARG A 343 -20.37 -11.13 16.50
CA ARG A 343 -21.70 -11.05 15.88
C ARG A 343 -21.85 -9.72 15.11
N ILE A 344 -21.95 -9.81 13.78
CA ILE A 344 -22.23 -8.68 12.89
C ILE A 344 -23.75 -8.63 12.68
N PRO A 345 -24.41 -7.48 12.95
CA PRO A 345 -25.83 -7.35 12.69
C PRO A 345 -26.10 -7.44 11.17
N PRO A 346 -27.15 -8.13 10.71
CA PRO A 346 -27.51 -8.20 9.28
C PRO A 346 -27.67 -6.82 8.63
N GLU A 347 -28.14 -5.85 9.40
CA GLU A 347 -28.36 -4.46 9.01
C GLU A 347 -27.09 -3.58 9.06
N PHE A 348 -25.91 -4.14 9.35
CA PHE A 348 -24.67 -3.35 9.39
C PHE A 348 -24.42 -2.46 8.16
N PRO A 349 -24.84 -2.81 6.92
CA PRO A 349 -24.64 -1.94 5.76
C PRO A 349 -25.44 -0.63 5.82
N THR A 350 -26.42 -0.51 6.72
CA THR A 350 -27.16 0.74 6.98
C THR A 350 -26.64 1.49 8.20
N LEU A 351 -25.68 0.92 8.94
CA LEU A 351 -25.13 1.52 10.16
C LEU A 351 -23.85 2.32 9.90
N SER A 352 -23.18 2.10 8.77
CA SER A 352 -21.94 2.77 8.40
C SER A 352 -21.91 3.11 6.91
N TYR A 353 -21.06 4.06 6.53
CA TYR A 353 -21.02 4.53 5.15
C TYR A 353 -20.06 3.75 4.26
N ILE A 354 -18.97 3.24 4.83
CA ILE A 354 -17.86 2.65 4.07
C ILE A 354 -17.52 1.27 4.62
N PHE A 355 -17.36 0.28 3.75
CA PHE A 355 -16.65 -0.95 4.06
C PHE A 355 -15.19 -0.77 3.65
N HIS A 356 -14.25 -0.83 4.59
CA HIS A 356 -12.82 -0.75 4.32
C HIS A 356 -12.20 -2.16 4.37
N TYR A 357 -11.80 -2.70 3.21
CA TYR A 357 -11.33 -4.09 3.07
C TYR A 357 -9.80 -4.20 3.08
N THR A 358 -9.17 -3.65 4.11
CA THR A 358 -7.70 -3.66 4.21
C THR A 358 -7.10 -5.05 4.48
N CYS A 359 -7.82 -5.88 5.24
CA CYS A 359 -7.42 -7.25 5.60
C CYS A 359 -8.20 -8.28 4.78
N GLY A 360 -7.56 -9.42 4.47
CA GLY A 360 -8.24 -10.57 3.90
C GLY A 360 -9.33 -11.13 4.81
N ILE A 361 -10.41 -11.63 4.21
CA ILE A 361 -11.48 -12.35 4.88
C ILE A 361 -11.33 -13.84 4.54
N GLU A 362 -11.00 -14.63 5.55
CA GLU A 362 -10.42 -15.98 5.38
C GLU A 362 -11.23 -17.04 6.13
N TYR A 363 -11.66 -18.09 5.41
CA TYR A 363 -12.44 -19.20 5.97
C TYR A 363 -11.93 -20.57 5.51
N THR A 364 -12.16 -21.61 6.29
CA THR A 364 -12.25 -22.98 5.74
C THR A 364 -13.52 -23.10 4.89
N LEU A 365 -13.60 -24.09 3.99
CA LEU A 365 -14.82 -24.35 3.22
C LEU A 365 -15.99 -24.83 4.08
N GLN A 366 -15.73 -25.25 5.31
CA GLN A 366 -16.77 -25.56 6.32
C GLN A 366 -17.22 -24.31 7.10
N GLY A 367 -16.74 -23.11 6.75
CA GLY A 367 -17.16 -21.85 7.36
C GLY A 367 -16.50 -21.51 8.69
N ARG A 368 -15.35 -22.12 9.01
CA ARG A 368 -14.58 -21.74 10.20
C ARG A 368 -13.62 -20.60 9.86
N PRO A 369 -13.59 -19.48 10.61
CA PRO A 369 -12.65 -18.39 10.36
C PRO A 369 -11.20 -18.85 10.55
N GLN A 370 -10.29 -18.32 9.73
CA GLN A 370 -8.85 -18.58 9.86
C GLN A 370 -8.17 -17.57 10.79
N GLY A 371 -6.94 -17.92 11.21
CA GLY A 371 -6.11 -17.04 12.01
C GLY A 371 -5.66 -15.77 11.26
N VAL A 372 -5.10 -14.82 12.01
CA VAL A 372 -4.48 -13.61 11.45
C VAL A 372 -3.33 -14.01 10.52
N MET A 373 -3.27 -13.41 9.33
CA MET A 373 -2.28 -13.71 8.27
C MET A 373 -2.31 -15.15 7.74
N GLN A 374 -3.41 -15.88 7.94
CA GLN A 374 -3.58 -17.22 7.41
C GLN A 374 -4.58 -17.23 6.25
N ILE A 375 -4.09 -17.55 5.05
CA ILE A 375 -4.94 -17.70 3.86
C ILE A 375 -5.91 -18.87 4.04
N GLY A 376 -7.20 -18.61 3.80
CA GLY A 376 -8.29 -19.57 3.88
C GLY A 376 -8.45 -20.42 2.64
N GLU A 377 -9.15 -21.55 2.80
CA GLU A 377 -9.57 -22.38 1.66
C GLU A 377 -10.56 -21.61 0.79
N TRP A 378 -11.41 -20.81 1.44
CA TRP A 378 -12.08 -19.68 0.84
C TRP A 378 -11.40 -18.38 1.34
N SER A 379 -11.04 -17.50 0.42
CA SER A 379 -10.26 -16.30 0.69
C SER A 379 -10.73 -15.14 -0.19
N LEU A 380 -11.06 -14.02 0.46
CA LEU A 380 -11.27 -12.73 -0.18
C LEU A 380 -10.25 -11.74 0.36
N ASP A 381 -9.08 -11.73 -0.25
CA ASP A 381 -8.01 -10.74 -0.01
C ASP A 381 -7.62 -10.08 -1.34
N LYS A 382 -7.59 -8.75 -1.34
CA LYS A 382 -7.16 -7.94 -2.50
C LYS A 382 -5.75 -8.29 -2.98
N ARG A 383 -4.87 -8.74 -2.09
CA ARG A 383 -3.46 -9.07 -2.39
C ARG A 383 -3.31 -10.22 -3.38
N HIS A 384 -4.32 -11.07 -3.51
CA HIS A 384 -4.38 -12.12 -4.52
C HIS A 384 -4.38 -11.58 -5.96
N TYR A 385 -4.87 -10.36 -6.14
CA TYR A 385 -5.04 -9.68 -7.43
C TYR A 385 -4.04 -8.52 -7.55
N GLY A 386 -2.79 -8.75 -7.15
CA GLY A 386 -1.74 -7.73 -7.16
C GLY A 386 -1.25 -7.36 -8.57
N ALA A 387 -1.21 -8.34 -9.46
CA ALA A 387 -0.68 -8.21 -10.83
C ALA A 387 -1.75 -8.42 -11.91
N ASP A 388 -3.00 -8.65 -11.50
CA ASP A 388 -4.18 -8.89 -12.33
C ASP A 388 -5.42 -8.33 -11.59
N HIS A 389 -6.64 -8.60 -12.04
CA HIS A 389 -7.89 -8.20 -11.40
C HIS A 389 -8.73 -9.41 -10.97
N PRO A 390 -9.70 -9.27 -10.04
CA PRO A 390 -10.55 -10.40 -9.68
C PRO A 390 -11.46 -10.83 -10.84
N PRO A 391 -11.65 -12.15 -11.05
CA PRO A 391 -12.58 -12.65 -12.05
C PRO A 391 -14.02 -12.28 -11.69
N ARG A 392 -14.87 -12.19 -12.72
CA ARG A 392 -16.32 -12.05 -12.53
C ARG A 392 -16.86 -13.30 -11.82
N GLY A 393 -17.89 -13.12 -10.99
CA GLY A 393 -18.62 -14.24 -10.39
C GLY A 393 -17.82 -15.00 -9.34
N LEU A 394 -17.13 -14.27 -8.45
CA LEU A 394 -16.46 -14.84 -7.29
C LEU A 394 -17.42 -15.71 -6.48
N GLN A 395 -16.96 -16.90 -6.08
CA GLN A 395 -17.73 -17.82 -5.27
C GLN A 395 -18.04 -17.18 -3.91
N LEU A 396 -19.31 -17.23 -3.50
CA LEU A 396 -19.74 -16.73 -2.20
C LEU A 396 -19.06 -17.48 -1.05
N PRO A 397 -18.92 -16.84 0.12
CA PRO A 397 -18.41 -17.52 1.32
C PRO A 397 -19.24 -18.76 1.68
N PRO A 398 -18.66 -19.72 2.41
CA PRO A 398 -19.38 -20.87 2.96
C PRO A 398 -20.41 -20.46 4.04
N ASP A 399 -21.43 -21.29 4.28
CA ASP A 399 -22.57 -20.98 5.17
C ASP A 399 -22.20 -20.55 6.61
N GLY A 400 -21.05 -20.98 7.13
CA GLY A 400 -20.56 -20.55 8.46
C GLY A 400 -19.89 -19.18 8.51
N ALA A 401 -19.69 -18.52 7.36
CA ALA A 401 -19.07 -17.21 7.30
C ALA A 401 -19.98 -16.09 7.81
N ASN A 402 -19.38 -14.99 8.27
CA ASN A 402 -20.14 -13.85 8.78
C ASN A 402 -20.77 -13.01 7.66
N ALA A 403 -21.75 -12.17 8.02
CA ALA A 403 -22.50 -11.35 7.07
C ALA A 403 -21.62 -10.38 6.25
N ALA A 404 -20.50 -9.92 6.81
CA ALA A 404 -19.57 -9.03 6.12
C ALA A 404 -18.87 -9.72 4.94
N ALA A 405 -18.47 -10.98 5.10
CA ALA A 405 -17.89 -11.77 4.01
C ALA A 405 -18.84 -11.88 2.82
N PHE A 406 -20.12 -12.18 3.09
CA PHE A 406 -21.14 -12.30 2.05
C PHE A 406 -21.40 -10.96 1.37
N TRP A 407 -21.54 -9.89 2.16
CA TRP A 407 -21.81 -8.56 1.65
C TRP A 407 -20.67 -8.06 0.75
N LEU A 408 -19.41 -8.16 1.20
CA LEU A 408 -18.25 -7.68 0.44
C LEU A 408 -18.08 -8.46 -0.87
N THR A 409 -18.20 -9.79 -0.82
CA THR A 409 -18.12 -10.64 -2.03
C THR A 409 -19.19 -10.25 -3.04
N ARG A 410 -20.42 -10.00 -2.59
CA ARG A 410 -21.51 -9.53 -3.45
C ARG A 410 -21.22 -8.15 -4.02
N ALA A 411 -20.66 -7.23 -3.24
CA ALA A 411 -20.32 -5.90 -3.72
C ALA A 411 -19.24 -5.92 -4.82
N TRP A 412 -18.26 -6.82 -4.72
CA TRP A 412 -17.25 -7.04 -5.78
C TRP A 412 -17.87 -7.68 -7.03
N ASN A 413 -18.73 -8.68 -6.84
CA ASN A 413 -19.45 -9.32 -7.95
C ASN A 413 -20.41 -8.35 -8.65
N GLU A 414 -21.10 -7.50 -7.90
CA GLU A 414 -21.99 -6.48 -8.44
C GLU A 414 -21.21 -5.49 -9.32
N ALA A 415 -20.10 -4.96 -8.80
CA ALA A 415 -19.29 -4.01 -9.55
C ALA A 415 -18.66 -4.65 -10.80
N SER A 416 -18.02 -5.81 -10.64
CA SER A 416 -17.40 -6.51 -11.78
C SER A 416 -18.44 -6.86 -12.83
N ALA A 417 -19.63 -7.36 -12.46
CA ALA A 417 -20.74 -7.63 -13.39
C ALA A 417 -21.25 -6.35 -14.08
N GLY A 418 -21.43 -5.26 -13.31
CA GLY A 418 -22.01 -4.00 -13.78
C GLY A 418 -21.08 -3.11 -14.60
N ILE A 419 -19.78 -3.41 -14.65
CA ILE A 419 -18.80 -2.68 -15.48
C ILE A 419 -18.60 -3.44 -16.81
N PRO A 420 -19.06 -2.92 -17.96
CA PRO A 420 -18.95 -3.63 -19.25
C PRO A 420 -17.50 -3.94 -19.64
N ALA A 421 -16.58 -2.98 -19.40
CA ALA A 421 -15.17 -3.12 -19.70
C ALA A 421 -14.37 -3.86 -18.60
N TRP A 422 -15.02 -4.59 -17.69
CA TRP A 422 -14.29 -5.39 -16.70
C TRP A 422 -13.55 -6.51 -17.43
N PRO A 423 -12.23 -6.66 -17.27
CA PRO A 423 -11.43 -7.48 -18.15
C PRO A 423 -11.58 -8.96 -17.76
N ASP A 424 -11.23 -9.86 -18.68
CA ASP A 424 -11.10 -11.27 -18.35
C ASP A 424 -9.87 -11.44 -17.45
N SER A 425 -10.06 -12.14 -16.34
CA SER A 425 -9.03 -12.38 -15.33
C SER A 425 -8.46 -13.77 -15.50
N HIS A 426 -7.16 -13.89 -15.26
CA HIS A 426 -6.49 -15.17 -15.19
C HIS A 426 -6.20 -15.63 -13.76
N SER A 427 -6.49 -14.77 -12.79
CA SER A 427 -6.43 -15.09 -11.37
C SER A 427 -7.45 -16.16 -11.00
N MET A 428 -7.17 -16.89 -9.91
CA MET A 428 -8.20 -17.70 -9.26
C MET A 428 -9.31 -16.80 -8.69
N GLY A 429 -10.50 -17.37 -8.47
CA GLY A 429 -11.57 -16.70 -7.73
C GLY A 429 -11.28 -16.68 -6.23
N THR A 430 -12.29 -16.91 -5.40
CA THR A 430 -12.13 -16.94 -3.93
C THR A 430 -11.62 -18.28 -3.37
N VAL A 431 -11.37 -19.29 -4.22
CA VAL A 431 -10.92 -20.63 -3.79
C VAL A 431 -9.65 -21.03 -4.51
N GLY A 432 -8.74 -21.71 -3.79
CA GLY A 432 -7.49 -22.27 -4.34
C GLY A 432 -6.21 -21.55 -3.89
N TRP A 433 -6.34 -20.45 -3.13
CA TRP A 433 -5.20 -19.65 -2.66
C TRP A 433 -4.41 -20.31 -1.53
N ARG A 434 -5.07 -21.08 -0.66
CA ARG A 434 -4.40 -21.76 0.44
C ARG A 434 -3.46 -22.85 -0.05
N ARG A 435 -2.17 -22.72 0.29
CA ARG A 435 -1.14 -23.74 0.11
C ARG A 435 -0.63 -24.17 1.48
N ASN A 436 -0.95 -25.40 1.89
CA ASN A 436 -0.46 -25.91 3.17
C ASN A 436 0.95 -26.47 2.98
N LYS A 437 1.82 -26.26 3.97
CA LYS A 437 3.08 -26.99 4.03
C LYS A 437 2.77 -28.49 4.02
N PRO A 438 3.33 -29.27 3.08
CA PRO A 438 3.06 -30.69 3.00
C PRO A 438 3.66 -31.40 4.22
N THR A 439 2.99 -32.47 4.66
CA THR A 439 3.53 -33.40 5.64
C THR A 439 4.63 -34.26 5.01
N ALA A 440 5.50 -34.83 5.85
CA ALA A 440 6.54 -35.75 5.37
C ALA A 440 5.92 -36.97 4.66
N ASP A 441 4.78 -37.46 5.15
CA ASP A 441 4.06 -38.59 4.56
C ASP A 441 3.47 -38.25 3.18
N GLU A 442 2.90 -37.05 3.02
CA GLU A 442 2.40 -36.57 1.72
C GLU A 442 3.54 -36.46 0.68
N LEU A 443 4.69 -35.92 1.08
CA LEU A 443 5.86 -35.83 0.19
C LEU A 443 6.40 -37.22 -0.18
N ALA A 444 6.50 -38.13 0.80
CA ALA A 444 6.99 -39.48 0.58
C ALA A 444 6.06 -40.30 -0.34
N ALA A 445 4.75 -40.09 -0.25
CA ALA A 445 3.76 -40.77 -1.09
C ALA A 445 3.78 -40.30 -2.55
N SER A 446 4.29 -39.10 -2.85
CA SER A 446 4.29 -38.53 -4.20
C SER A 446 5.57 -38.87 -4.99
N PRO A 447 5.49 -39.60 -6.13
CA PRO A 447 6.66 -39.86 -6.98
C PRO A 447 7.32 -38.56 -7.48
N LEU A 448 6.52 -37.56 -7.85
CA LEU A 448 7.04 -36.27 -8.31
C LEU A 448 7.78 -35.53 -7.20
N ALA A 449 7.21 -35.47 -5.99
CA ALA A 449 7.87 -34.81 -4.87
C ALA A 449 9.18 -35.50 -4.48
N ARG A 450 9.20 -36.84 -4.42
CA ARG A 450 10.44 -37.62 -4.17
C ARG A 450 11.52 -37.34 -5.21
N ARG A 451 11.14 -37.11 -6.47
CA ARG A 451 12.08 -36.81 -7.55
C ARG A 451 12.68 -35.41 -7.45
N VAL A 452 11.90 -34.46 -6.94
CA VAL A 452 12.27 -33.04 -6.84
C VAL A 452 12.91 -32.71 -5.47
N GLU A 453 12.67 -33.49 -4.43
CA GLU A 453 13.22 -33.20 -3.11
C GLU A 453 14.76 -33.20 -3.09
N GLY A 454 15.35 -32.13 -2.55
CA GLY A 454 16.80 -31.90 -2.52
C GLY A 454 17.40 -31.49 -3.87
N SER A 455 16.57 -31.15 -4.86
CA SER A 455 17.02 -30.72 -6.19
C SER A 455 17.26 -29.21 -6.27
N ARG A 456 18.29 -28.82 -7.02
CA ARG A 456 18.67 -27.42 -7.26
C ARG A 456 18.43 -27.03 -8.70
N TRP A 457 17.96 -25.81 -8.87
CA TRP A 457 17.53 -25.25 -10.15
C TRP A 457 17.95 -23.80 -10.26
N SER A 458 17.93 -23.32 -11.50
CA SER A 458 17.85 -21.89 -11.80
C SER A 458 16.39 -21.45 -11.86
N TRP A 459 16.13 -20.17 -11.61
CA TRP A 459 14.84 -19.50 -11.81
C TRP A 459 15.07 -18.27 -12.69
N SER A 460 14.52 -18.28 -13.91
CA SER A 460 14.80 -17.23 -14.90
C SER A 460 16.30 -16.99 -15.14
N GLY A 461 17.11 -18.06 -15.09
CA GLY A 461 18.57 -18.00 -15.24
C GLY A 461 19.35 -17.68 -13.96
N VAL A 462 18.70 -17.33 -12.85
CA VAL A 462 19.36 -17.08 -11.56
C VAL A 462 19.46 -18.39 -10.77
N ALA A 463 20.68 -18.80 -10.42
CA ALA A 463 20.92 -19.99 -9.59
C ALA A 463 20.54 -19.76 -8.12
N GLY A 464 20.32 -20.86 -7.37
CA GLY A 464 20.04 -20.80 -5.93
C GLY A 464 18.60 -21.12 -5.55
N PHE A 465 17.85 -21.76 -6.45
CA PHE A 465 16.51 -22.25 -6.19
C PHE A 465 16.56 -23.74 -5.81
N GLU A 466 16.18 -24.11 -4.58
CA GLU A 466 16.23 -25.48 -4.08
C GLU A 466 14.88 -25.90 -3.49
N PHE A 467 14.37 -27.03 -3.95
CA PHE A 467 13.25 -27.73 -3.33
C PHE A 467 13.77 -28.57 -2.16
N ALA A 468 14.07 -27.91 -1.04
CA ALA A 468 14.68 -28.55 0.12
C ALA A 468 13.73 -29.54 0.80
N ARG A 469 14.29 -30.42 1.64
CA ARG A 469 13.55 -31.49 2.31
C ARG A 469 12.42 -30.96 3.20
N GLY A 470 11.34 -31.71 3.29
CA GLY A 470 10.21 -31.38 4.16
C GLY A 470 9.40 -30.16 3.70
N GLY A 471 9.41 -29.86 2.40
CA GLY A 471 8.59 -28.81 1.79
C GLY A 471 9.13 -27.39 1.98
N GLU A 472 10.39 -27.23 2.36
CA GLU A 472 11.03 -25.91 2.44
C GLU A 472 11.58 -25.50 1.07
N LEU A 473 11.32 -24.26 0.67
CA LEU A 473 11.87 -23.72 -0.57
C LEU A 473 12.98 -22.72 -0.23
N VAL A 474 14.16 -22.94 -0.78
CA VAL A 474 15.26 -21.97 -0.72
C VAL A 474 15.30 -21.25 -2.06
N THR A 475 15.34 -19.92 -2.04
CA THR A 475 15.40 -19.09 -3.24
C THR A 475 16.50 -18.04 -3.10
N PRO A 476 16.97 -17.45 -4.21
CA PRO A 476 17.90 -16.31 -4.16
C PRO A 476 17.34 -15.09 -3.43
N TRP A 477 16.01 -15.02 -3.28
CA TRP A 477 15.28 -13.88 -2.71
C TRP A 477 14.77 -14.15 -1.29
N GLY A 478 15.15 -15.27 -0.68
CA GLY A 478 14.74 -15.66 0.65
C GLY A 478 14.20 -17.08 0.71
N LYS A 479 13.28 -17.33 1.64
CA LYS A 479 12.69 -18.66 1.88
C LYS A 479 11.23 -18.68 1.44
N GLY A 480 10.75 -19.88 1.14
CA GLY A 480 9.38 -20.17 0.80
C GLY A 480 8.97 -21.58 1.21
N VAL A 481 7.84 -22.02 0.69
CA VAL A 481 7.30 -23.37 0.91
C VAL A 481 6.97 -23.97 -0.45
N TRP A 482 7.17 -25.27 -0.59
CA TRP A 482 6.68 -26.02 -1.74
C TRP A 482 5.94 -27.27 -1.29
N GLY A 483 5.13 -27.82 -2.17
CA GLY A 483 4.41 -29.05 -1.88
C GLY A 483 3.53 -29.50 -3.03
N LEU A 484 2.57 -30.35 -2.72
CA LEU A 484 1.65 -30.89 -3.71
C LEU A 484 0.51 -29.91 -3.98
N VAL A 485 0.17 -29.69 -5.24
CA VAL A 485 -1.08 -29.04 -5.59
C VAL A 485 -2.20 -30.04 -5.29
N SER A 486 -3.07 -29.75 -4.32
CA SER A 486 -4.28 -30.54 -4.14
C SER A 486 -5.12 -30.45 -5.41
N LYS A 487 -5.73 -31.56 -5.85
CA LYS A 487 -6.77 -31.50 -6.88
C LYS A 487 -7.83 -30.54 -6.37
N ALA A 488 -7.92 -29.35 -6.97
CA ALA A 488 -8.96 -28.41 -6.62
C ALA A 488 -10.29 -29.14 -6.81
N ALA A 489 -11.18 -29.08 -5.82
CA ALA A 489 -12.56 -29.51 -5.97
C ALA A 489 -13.30 -28.49 -6.86
N GLY A 490 -12.87 -28.33 -8.10
CA GLY A 490 -13.66 -27.75 -9.17
C GLY A 490 -14.55 -28.86 -9.71
N GLY A 491 -15.87 -28.69 -9.61
CA GLY A 491 -16.83 -29.61 -10.22
C GLY A 491 -16.50 -29.86 -11.69
N ALA A 492 -16.87 -31.04 -12.18
CA ALA A 492 -16.57 -31.54 -13.52
C ALA A 492 -17.09 -30.68 -14.71
N ASP A 493 -17.69 -29.52 -14.45
CA ASP A 493 -18.44 -28.71 -15.42
C ASP A 493 -17.96 -27.23 -15.53
N ASP A 494 -16.69 -26.88 -15.22
CA ASP A 494 -16.15 -25.51 -15.48
C ASP A 494 -15.46 -25.45 -16.86
N PRO A 495 -16.04 -24.76 -17.87
CA PRO A 495 -15.50 -24.67 -19.23
C PRO A 495 -14.41 -23.59 -19.40
N SER A 496 -13.77 -23.11 -18.33
CA SER A 496 -12.77 -22.03 -18.43
C SER A 496 -11.42 -22.46 -19.07
N LYS A 497 -10.83 -21.52 -19.82
CA LYS A 497 -9.66 -21.70 -20.71
C LYS A 497 -8.31 -21.99 -20.02
N ASP A 498 -8.22 -21.89 -18.68
CA ASP A 498 -6.95 -21.89 -17.94
C ASP A 498 -6.78 -23.12 -17.03
N ALA A 499 -6.87 -24.32 -17.62
CA ALA A 499 -6.58 -25.60 -16.99
C ALA A 499 -5.18 -25.67 -16.31
N GLN A 500 -4.27 -24.76 -16.66
CA GLN A 500 -2.91 -24.71 -16.13
C GLN A 500 -2.83 -24.29 -14.65
N VAL A 501 -3.72 -23.40 -14.21
CA VAL A 501 -3.76 -22.92 -12.81
C VAL A 501 -4.75 -23.73 -11.97
N LYS A 502 -5.95 -23.98 -12.49
CA LYS A 502 -7.06 -24.57 -11.73
C LYS A 502 -7.02 -26.10 -11.62
N ALA A 503 -6.42 -26.79 -12.60
CA ALA A 503 -6.52 -28.25 -12.74
C ALA A 503 -5.15 -28.93 -12.93
N CYS A 504 -4.09 -28.43 -12.28
CA CYS A 504 -2.78 -29.05 -12.45
C CYS A 504 -2.60 -30.33 -11.61
N ALA A 505 -2.99 -31.47 -12.19
CA ALA A 505 -2.94 -32.79 -11.54
C ALA A 505 -1.50 -33.29 -11.25
N ASP A 506 -0.50 -32.86 -12.01
CA ASP A 506 0.92 -33.27 -11.87
C ASP A 506 1.86 -32.07 -11.61
N CYS A 507 1.39 -31.09 -10.82
CA CYS A 507 2.20 -29.95 -10.38
C CYS A 507 2.63 -30.08 -8.93
N LEU A 508 3.76 -29.45 -8.64
CA LEU A 508 4.06 -28.95 -7.30
C LEU A 508 3.63 -27.49 -7.21
N PHE A 509 3.27 -27.01 -6.02
CA PHE A 509 3.21 -25.56 -5.79
C PHE A 509 4.56 -25.08 -5.26
N ALA A 510 4.88 -23.83 -5.53
CA ALA A 510 5.94 -23.08 -4.87
C ALA A 510 5.38 -21.73 -4.43
N ASP A 511 5.50 -21.41 -3.14
CA ASP A 511 5.08 -20.15 -2.53
C ASP A 511 6.31 -19.44 -1.98
N PHE A 512 6.65 -18.30 -2.56
CA PHE A 512 7.74 -17.44 -2.09
C PHE A 512 7.51 -16.01 -2.57
N ALA A 513 8.12 -15.04 -1.88
CA ALA A 513 8.00 -13.62 -2.22
C ALA A 513 6.54 -13.13 -2.38
N ASN A 514 5.61 -13.69 -1.57
CA ASN A 514 4.17 -13.44 -1.62
C ASN A 514 3.53 -13.77 -2.99
N ALA A 515 4.11 -14.72 -3.72
CA ALA A 515 3.61 -15.20 -4.99
C ALA A 515 3.47 -16.73 -4.96
N ASN A 516 2.28 -17.19 -5.32
CA ASN A 516 1.99 -18.61 -5.49
C ASN A 516 2.23 -19.04 -6.93
N HIS A 517 2.90 -20.17 -7.11
CA HIS A 517 3.25 -20.72 -8.41
C HIS A 517 2.84 -22.19 -8.52
N ASN A 518 2.36 -22.59 -9.69
CA ASN A 518 2.26 -23.99 -10.09
C ASN A 518 3.49 -24.35 -10.93
N VAL A 519 4.21 -25.39 -10.54
CA VAL A 519 5.47 -25.82 -11.16
C VAL A 519 5.30 -27.19 -11.80
N ARG A 520 5.60 -27.27 -13.11
CA ARG A 520 5.61 -28.50 -13.92
C ARG A 520 7.03 -28.81 -14.37
N PHE A 521 7.43 -30.06 -14.29
CA PHE A 521 8.77 -30.51 -14.64
C PHE A 521 8.76 -31.22 -15.99
N SER A 522 9.80 -30.98 -16.78
CA SER A 522 10.09 -31.65 -18.05
C SER A 522 11.43 -32.35 -17.90
N TRP A 523 11.35 -33.65 -17.62
CA TRP A 523 12.51 -34.48 -17.30
C TRP A 523 13.26 -34.98 -18.53
N ASP A 524 12.61 -34.90 -19.69
CA ASP A 524 13.11 -35.43 -20.96
C ASP A 524 14.05 -34.42 -21.65
N ALA A 525 14.13 -33.20 -21.13
CA ALA A 525 15.07 -32.16 -21.57
C ALA A 525 16.47 -32.40 -20.99
N ASP A 526 17.51 -31.96 -21.71
CA ASP A 526 18.91 -32.02 -21.27
C ASP A 526 19.52 -30.60 -21.19
N PRO A 527 19.76 -30.05 -19.97
CA PRO A 527 19.38 -30.60 -18.67
C PRO A 527 17.84 -30.52 -18.44
N PRO A 528 17.30 -31.28 -17.47
CA PRO A 528 15.88 -31.20 -17.10
C PRO A 528 15.44 -29.76 -16.82
N THR A 529 14.19 -29.45 -17.13
CA THR A 529 13.64 -28.10 -16.93
C THR A 529 12.36 -28.13 -16.11
N PHE A 530 11.98 -26.97 -15.57
CA PHE A 530 10.61 -26.76 -15.13
C PHE A 530 10.01 -25.52 -15.78
N ARG A 531 8.69 -25.50 -15.85
CA ARG A 531 7.87 -24.33 -16.15
C ARG A 531 7.02 -24.00 -14.93
N SER A 532 7.19 -22.78 -14.43
CA SER A 532 6.43 -22.21 -13.33
C SER A 532 5.42 -21.22 -13.87
N VAL A 533 4.17 -21.30 -13.40
CA VAL A 533 3.08 -20.38 -13.75
C VAL A 533 2.62 -19.71 -12.46
N ARG A 534 2.77 -18.39 -12.35
CA ARG A 534 2.25 -17.64 -11.21
C ARG A 534 0.73 -17.64 -11.24
N VAL A 535 0.13 -18.01 -10.12
CA VAL A 535 -1.31 -18.23 -9.96
C VAL A 535 -2.11 -16.93 -10.05
N GLY A 536 -1.50 -15.79 -9.71
CA GLY A 536 -2.17 -14.49 -9.68
C GLY A 536 -2.19 -13.73 -10.99
N ASP A 537 -1.44 -14.11 -12.01
CA ASP A 537 -1.40 -13.37 -13.30
C ASP A 537 -0.85 -14.18 -14.49
N LEU A 538 -0.71 -15.50 -14.31
CA LEU A 538 -0.10 -16.42 -15.27
C LEU A 538 1.34 -16.09 -15.69
N GLN A 539 2.07 -15.24 -14.95
CA GLN A 539 3.45 -14.98 -15.32
C GLN A 539 4.24 -16.30 -15.33
N GLU A 540 4.84 -16.58 -16.48
CA GLU A 540 5.63 -17.79 -16.67
C GLU A 540 7.10 -17.54 -16.37
N VAL A 541 7.70 -18.48 -15.66
CA VAL A 541 9.15 -18.54 -15.48
C VAL A 541 9.63 -19.95 -15.75
N ALA A 542 10.72 -20.05 -16.50
CA ALA A 542 11.41 -21.31 -16.71
C ALA A 542 12.59 -21.47 -15.74
N GLY A 543 12.83 -22.72 -15.35
CA GLY A 543 14.01 -23.12 -14.60
C GLY A 543 14.74 -24.28 -15.27
N LYS A 544 16.06 -24.33 -15.06
CA LYS A 544 16.93 -25.43 -15.51
C LYS A 544 17.56 -26.11 -14.32
N TRP A 545 17.63 -27.43 -14.35
CA TRP A 545 18.26 -28.23 -13.31
C TRP A 545 19.76 -27.94 -13.20
N LEU A 546 20.26 -27.83 -11.98
CA LEU A 546 21.65 -27.49 -11.66
C LEU A 546 22.35 -28.58 -10.81
N GLY A 547 21.64 -29.64 -10.40
CA GLY A 547 22.19 -30.74 -9.58
C GLY A 547 21.43 -31.00 -8.28
N GLY A 548 21.72 -32.13 -7.61
CA GLY A 548 20.92 -32.64 -6.47
C GLY A 548 19.56 -33.18 -6.93
N GLY A 549 19.02 -34.21 -6.27
CA GLY A 549 17.75 -34.94 -6.58
C GLY A 549 17.15 -34.86 -8.00
N GLY A 550 16.80 -35.95 -8.67
CA GLY A 550 17.73 -36.87 -9.37
C GLY A 550 17.95 -36.52 -10.86
N PRO A 551 18.67 -37.39 -11.60
CA PRO A 551 17.95 -38.40 -12.39
C PRO A 551 18.41 -39.85 -12.11
N ALA A 552 17.46 -40.69 -11.69
CA ALA A 552 17.39 -42.11 -12.04
C ALA A 552 15.90 -42.41 -12.34
N ALA A 553 15.67 -43.23 -13.36
CA ALA A 553 14.37 -43.49 -14.00
C ALA A 553 13.28 -43.98 -13.04
#